data_AF-A0A662EDB8-F1
#
_entry.id   AF-A0A662EDB8-F1
#
_cell.length_a   1.000
_cell.length_b   1.000
_cell.length_c   1.000
_cell.angle_alpha   90.00
_cell.angle_beta   90.00
_cell.angle_gamma   90.00
#
_symmetry.space_group_name_H-M   'P 1'
#
loop_
_entity.id
_entity.type
_entity.pdbx_description
1 polymer ?
#
loop_
_entity_poly.entity_id
_entity_poly.type
_entity_poly.pdbx_seq_one_letter_code
_entity_poly.pdbx_strand_id
1 'polypeptide(L)'
;MAAVRAHRTGKCRPHPSSDGLLRTRRYVGKSRQENSWRDALFLSSNVCLDVAPSLAEHSLPRLLEEGLYTTLNSDDPPLFNTTLTDEYLKVVHTMNLGLDVLEQLVQNGIGASGLPEAQRKKMSLEFRQESERLRKGTTVHDEAQFRRSNSR
;
A
#
# COMPACT_ATOMS: atom_id res chain seq x y z
N MET A 1 17.18 30.92 -23.44
CA MET A 1 16.88 31.55 -22.12
C MET A 1 15.43 32.00 -22.15
N ALA A 2 14.50 31.67 -21.27
CA ALA A 2 14.51 30.92 -20.01
C ALA A 2 13.11 30.32 -19.76
N ALA A 3 13.12 29.15 -19.09
CA ALA A 3 12.12 28.47 -18.27
C ALA A 3 10.60 28.79 -18.42
N VAL A 4 9.87 27.79 -18.92
CA VAL A 4 8.44 27.59 -18.65
C VAL A 4 8.26 27.16 -17.19
N ARG A 5 7.43 27.88 -16.44
CA ARG A 5 7.13 27.64 -15.02
C ARG A 5 6.44 26.28 -14.83
N ALA A 6 7.05 25.42 -14.02
CA ALA A 6 6.44 24.20 -13.51
C ALA A 6 5.14 24.52 -12.73
N HIS A 7 4.05 23.85 -13.09
CA HIS A 7 2.82 23.83 -12.31
C HIS A 7 3.11 23.25 -10.91
N ARG A 8 2.77 24.02 -9.88
CA ARG A 8 2.83 23.57 -8.49
C ARG A 8 1.70 22.57 -8.24
N THR A 9 2.00 21.28 -8.31
CA THR A 9 1.17 20.24 -7.69
C THR A 9 1.21 20.44 -6.17
N GLY A 10 0.05 20.61 -5.53
CA GLY A 10 -0.08 20.74 -4.09
C GLY A 10 0.51 19.52 -3.39
N LYS A 11 1.70 19.66 -2.82
CA LYS A 11 2.33 18.65 -1.97
C LYS A 11 1.88 18.90 -0.55
N CYS A 12 1.17 17.95 0.05
CA CYS A 12 1.04 17.85 1.51
C CYS A 12 2.46 17.92 2.10
N ARG A 13 2.74 18.98 2.87
CA ARG A 13 4.05 19.15 3.51
C ARG A 13 3.95 18.54 4.91
N PRO A 14 4.87 17.65 5.31
CA PRO A 14 4.88 17.13 6.66
C PRO A 14 5.15 18.25 7.68
N HIS A 15 4.41 18.25 8.78
CA HIS A 15 4.65 19.13 9.94
C HIS A 15 5.54 18.39 10.94
N PRO A 16 6.43 19.08 11.68
CA PRO A 16 7.32 18.40 12.61
C PRO A 16 6.61 18.00 13.90
N SER A 17 6.68 16.70 14.18
CA SER A 17 6.50 15.99 15.46
C SER A 17 5.08 15.59 15.89
N SER A 18 4.82 14.29 15.90
CA SER A 18 4.31 13.60 17.09
C SER A 18 4.87 12.17 17.16
N ASP A 19 5.69 11.94 18.18
CA ASP A 19 6.26 10.63 18.53
C ASP A 19 5.19 9.86 19.33
N GLY A 20 4.59 8.82 18.75
CA GLY A 20 3.87 7.84 19.57
C GLY A 20 2.64 7.18 18.95
N LEU A 21 2.84 6.12 18.18
CA LEU A 21 1.80 5.09 17.99
C LEU A 21 2.31 3.64 18.04
N LEU A 22 3.63 3.40 18.06
CA LEU A 22 4.21 2.04 17.97
C LEU A 22 5.09 1.62 19.15
N ARG A 23 4.84 2.14 20.35
CA ARG A 23 5.39 1.56 21.58
C ARG A 23 4.47 0.41 22.03
N THR A 24 4.65 -0.80 21.53
CA THR A 24 4.48 -2.04 22.32
C THR A 24 4.67 -3.31 21.48
N ARG A 25 5.74 -4.08 21.76
CA ARG A 25 5.84 -5.53 21.50
C ARG A 25 4.65 -6.34 22.08
N ARG A 26 3.88 -5.72 22.98
CA ARG A 26 2.74 -6.31 23.69
C ARG A 26 1.48 -6.40 22.81
N TYR A 27 1.35 -5.63 21.73
CA TYR A 27 0.17 -5.63 20.86
C TYR A 27 0.15 -6.80 19.86
N VAL A 28 1.32 -7.17 19.35
CA VAL A 28 1.54 -8.22 18.34
C VAL A 28 1.24 -9.64 18.85
N GLY A 29 1.51 -9.89 20.13
CA GLY A 29 1.37 -11.23 20.72
C GLY A 29 -0.08 -11.71 20.85
N LYS A 30 -1.03 -10.78 21.02
CA LYS A 30 -2.46 -11.10 21.18
C LYS A 30 -3.18 -11.22 19.82
N SER A 31 -2.74 -10.48 18.80
CA SER A 31 -3.37 -10.46 17.48
C SER A 31 -3.18 -11.77 16.69
N ARG A 32 -2.09 -12.50 16.91
CA ARG A 32 -1.84 -13.80 16.26
C ARG A 32 -2.82 -14.92 16.67
N GLN A 33 -3.38 -14.87 17.87
CA GLN A 33 -4.16 -16.01 18.42
C GLN A 33 -5.66 -15.95 18.11
N GLU A 34 -6.23 -14.77 17.83
CA GLU A 34 -7.70 -14.61 17.76
C GLU A 34 -8.28 -14.30 16.37
N ASN A 35 -7.47 -14.09 15.31
CA ASN A 35 -7.97 -13.70 13.97
C ASN A 35 -8.97 -12.52 13.95
N SER A 36 -9.13 -11.81 15.07
CA SER A 36 -10.21 -10.84 15.30
C SER A 36 -9.84 -9.43 14.87
N TRP A 37 -8.56 -9.16 14.60
CA TRP A 37 -8.05 -7.83 14.30
C TRP A 37 -7.49 -7.79 12.89
N ARG A 38 -8.18 -7.06 12.02
CA ARG A 38 -7.79 -6.76 10.64
C ARG A 38 -7.38 -5.30 10.63
N ASP A 39 -6.08 -5.03 10.57
CA ASP A 39 -5.60 -3.65 10.61
C ASP A 39 -5.74 -3.03 9.22
N ALA A 40 -6.54 -1.96 9.14
CA ALA A 40 -6.62 -1.12 7.95
C ALA A 40 -5.54 -0.05 8.01
N LEU A 41 -4.68 0.00 6.99
CA LEU A 41 -3.57 0.94 6.91
C LEU A 41 -3.80 1.94 5.76
N PHE A 42 -3.47 3.20 6.03
CA PHE A 42 -3.70 4.34 5.14
C PHE A 42 -2.42 5.17 5.01
N LEU A 43 -1.57 4.91 4.00
CA LEU A 43 -0.21 5.49 3.99
C LEU A 43 -0.25 7.01 3.87
N SER A 44 -0.91 7.53 2.83
CA SER A 44 -0.96 8.97 2.60
C SER A 44 -1.69 9.70 3.71
N SER A 45 -2.81 9.14 4.19
CA SER A 45 -3.58 9.72 5.29
C SER A 45 -2.75 9.81 6.56
N ASN A 46 -2.08 8.72 6.95
CA ASN A 46 -1.25 8.69 8.16
C ASN A 46 -0.13 9.73 8.12
N VAL A 47 0.49 9.96 6.95
CA VAL A 47 1.50 11.02 6.81
C VAL A 47 0.85 12.41 6.81
N CYS A 48 -0.29 12.60 6.15
CA CYS A 48 -0.98 13.90 6.13
C CYS A 48 -1.52 14.34 7.50
N LEU A 49 -1.88 13.37 8.34
CA LEU A 49 -2.43 13.58 9.68
C LEU A 49 -1.37 13.50 10.78
N ASP A 50 -0.09 13.51 10.43
CA ASP A 50 1.06 13.40 11.35
C ASP A 50 1.02 12.17 12.29
N VAL A 51 0.31 11.11 11.88
CA VAL A 51 0.31 9.78 12.53
C VAL A 51 1.61 9.02 12.22
N ALA A 52 2.14 9.20 11.01
CA ALA A 52 3.44 8.68 10.59
C ALA A 52 4.33 9.85 10.14
N PRO A 53 5.60 9.93 10.59
CA PRO A 53 6.48 11.05 10.23
C PRO A 53 6.75 11.17 8.72
N SER A 54 6.82 10.01 8.05
CA SER A 54 7.06 9.92 6.61
C SER A 54 6.58 8.56 6.10
N LEU A 55 6.50 8.41 4.78
CA LEU A 55 6.22 7.11 4.15
C LEU A 55 7.34 6.09 4.43
N ALA A 56 8.59 6.54 4.52
CA ALA A 56 9.74 5.66 4.82
C ALA A 56 9.72 5.14 6.26
N GLU A 57 9.14 5.91 7.18
CA GLU A 57 9.01 5.57 8.61
C GLU A 57 7.63 4.99 8.94
N HIS A 58 6.84 4.64 7.93
CA HIS A 58 5.51 4.06 8.14
C HIS A 58 5.61 2.67 8.79
N SER A 59 4.61 2.31 9.60
CA SER A 59 4.57 1.04 10.36
C SER A 59 4.40 -0.21 9.50
N LEU A 60 3.90 -0.06 8.27
CA LEU A 60 3.45 -1.16 7.41
C LEU A 60 4.50 -2.28 7.24
N PRO A 61 5.77 -2.01 6.88
CA PRO A 61 6.76 -3.08 6.71
C PRO A 61 6.94 -3.92 7.98
N ARG A 62 7.02 -3.26 9.14
CA ARG A 62 7.17 -3.92 10.43
C ARG A 62 5.95 -4.78 10.79
N LEU A 63 4.74 -4.28 10.54
CA LEU A 63 3.50 -5.04 10.80
C LEU A 63 3.43 -6.30 9.93
N LEU A 64 3.87 -6.20 8.67
CA LEU A 64 3.97 -7.34 7.76
C LEU A 64 5.02 -8.36 8.21
N GLU A 65 6.21 -7.91 8.62
CA GLU A 65 7.27 -8.78 9.17
C GLU A 65 6.83 -9.53 10.43
N GLU A 66 6.03 -8.87 11.28
CA GLU A 66 5.47 -9.48 12.49
C GLU A 66 4.33 -10.48 12.16
N GLY A 67 3.86 -10.51 10.92
CA GLY A 67 2.84 -11.43 10.40
C GLY A 67 1.42 -11.02 10.73
N LEU A 68 1.16 -9.71 10.89
CA LEU A 68 -0.19 -9.21 11.14
C LEU A 68 -1.04 -9.25 9.87
N TYR A 69 -2.35 -9.45 10.05
CA TYR A 69 -3.32 -9.39 8.97
C TYR A 69 -3.65 -7.93 8.64
N THR A 70 -2.93 -7.37 7.68
CA THR A 70 -3.08 -5.97 7.27
C THR A 70 -3.77 -5.83 5.92
N THR A 71 -4.59 -4.79 5.77
CA THR A 71 -5.17 -4.34 4.49
C THR A 71 -4.67 -2.94 4.16
N LEU A 72 -4.58 -2.61 2.87
CA LEU A 72 -4.18 -1.29 2.39
C LEU A 72 -5.38 -0.56 1.78
N ASN A 73 -5.57 0.70 2.17
CA ASN A 73 -6.72 1.52 1.75
C ASN A 73 -6.28 2.96 1.48
N SER A 74 -7.10 3.69 0.71
CA SER A 74 -6.87 5.11 0.35
C SER A 74 -7.49 6.12 1.32
N ASP A 75 -8.24 5.65 2.33
CA ASP A 75 -9.02 6.49 3.24
C ASP A 75 -10.04 7.36 2.49
N ASP A 76 -9.85 8.69 2.47
CA ASP A 76 -10.61 9.66 1.68
C ASP A 76 -9.79 10.20 0.48
N PRO A 77 -9.85 9.55 -0.70
CA PRO A 77 -9.10 9.94 -1.91
C PRO A 77 -9.12 11.43 -2.26
N PRO A 78 -10.28 12.14 -2.21
CA PRO A 78 -10.32 13.57 -2.55
C PRO A 78 -9.57 14.44 -1.53
N LEU A 79 -9.51 14.02 -0.27
CA LEU A 79 -8.86 14.77 0.80
C LEU A 79 -7.34 14.63 0.72
N PHE A 80 -6.86 13.43 0.41
CA PHE A 80 -5.42 13.11 0.40
C PHE A 80 -4.78 13.14 -1.00
N ASN A 81 -5.55 13.50 -2.03
CA ASN A 81 -5.12 13.53 -3.42
C ASN A 81 -4.37 12.25 -3.83
N THR A 82 -5.02 11.11 -3.57
CA THR A 82 -4.46 9.77 -3.77
C THR A 82 -5.52 8.85 -4.37
N THR A 83 -5.09 7.71 -4.92
CA THR A 83 -5.94 6.59 -5.31
C THR A 83 -5.44 5.32 -4.65
N LEU A 84 -6.26 4.27 -4.61
CA LEU A 84 -5.80 2.97 -4.11
C LEU A 84 -4.58 2.45 -4.90
N THR A 85 -4.53 2.70 -6.21
CA THR A 85 -3.36 2.39 -7.05
C THR A 85 -2.13 3.16 -6.60
N ASP A 86 -2.26 4.45 -6.29
CA ASP A 86 -1.14 5.26 -5.79
C ASP A 86 -0.63 4.76 -4.44
N GLU A 87 -1.50 4.26 -3.56
CA GLU A 87 -1.09 3.62 -2.31
C GLU A 87 -0.23 2.37 -2.59
N TYR A 88 -0.66 1.49 -3.50
CA TYR A 88 0.15 0.31 -3.88
C TYR A 88 1.49 0.71 -4.51
N LEU A 89 1.52 1.75 -5.35
CA LEU A 89 2.77 2.25 -5.93
C LEU A 89 3.72 2.80 -4.87
N LYS A 90 3.21 3.47 -3.81
CA LYS A 90 4.03 3.94 -2.69
C LYS A 90 4.66 2.78 -1.91
N VAL A 91 3.94 1.67 -1.74
CA VAL A 91 4.49 0.44 -1.12
C VAL A 91 5.70 -0.06 -1.90
N VAL A 92 5.61 -0.14 -3.23
CA VAL A 92 6.73 -0.59 -4.07
C VAL A 92 7.88 0.41 -4.06
N HIS A 93 7.59 1.68 -4.35
CA HIS A 93 8.62 2.68 -4.62
C HIS A 93 9.30 3.24 -3.36
N THR A 94 8.59 3.27 -2.22
CA THR A 94 9.11 3.91 -0.99
C THR A 94 9.53 2.88 0.05
N MET A 95 8.82 1.76 0.14
CA MET A 95 9.09 0.71 1.14
C MET A 95 9.86 -0.47 0.56
N ASN A 96 10.08 -0.49 -0.76
CA ASN A 96 10.82 -1.53 -1.47
C ASN A 96 10.21 -2.94 -1.25
N LEU A 97 8.88 -3.00 -1.09
CA LEU A 97 8.12 -4.23 -0.93
C LEU A 97 7.64 -4.74 -2.31
N GLY A 98 7.87 -6.02 -2.57
CA GLY A 98 7.65 -6.63 -3.88
C GLY A 98 6.19 -6.98 -4.18
N LEU A 99 5.96 -7.49 -5.39
CA LEU A 99 4.63 -7.88 -5.88
C LEU A 99 3.93 -8.92 -4.99
N ASP A 100 4.69 -9.85 -4.40
CA ASP A 100 4.13 -10.86 -3.49
C ASP A 100 3.43 -10.21 -2.29
N VAL A 101 3.98 -9.09 -1.79
CA VAL A 101 3.39 -8.33 -0.70
C VAL A 101 2.12 -7.61 -1.15
N LEU A 102 2.11 -7.02 -2.35
CA LEU A 102 0.90 -6.38 -2.87
C LEU A 102 -0.23 -7.39 -3.04
N GLU A 103 0.08 -8.56 -3.59
CA GLU A 103 -0.90 -9.64 -3.76
C GLU A 103 -1.43 -10.12 -2.40
N GLN A 104 -0.57 -10.25 -1.39
CA GLN A 104 -0.99 -10.58 -0.04
C GLN A 104 -1.93 -9.49 0.53
N LEU A 105 -1.62 -8.22 0.35
CA LEU A 105 -2.46 -7.11 0.80
C LEU A 105 -3.83 -7.11 0.12
N VAL A 106 -3.90 -7.41 -1.18
CA VAL A 106 -5.17 -7.54 -1.90
C VAL A 106 -5.97 -8.75 -1.43
N GLN A 107 -5.32 -9.90 -1.26
CA GLN A 107 -5.97 -11.10 -0.71
C GLN A 107 -6.51 -10.86 0.69
N ASN A 108 -5.76 -10.11 1.51
CA ASN A 108 -6.22 -9.68 2.82
C ASN A 108 -7.44 -8.77 2.69
N GLY A 109 -7.45 -7.81 1.76
CA GLY A 109 -8.63 -6.97 1.49
C GLY A 109 -9.87 -7.77 1.09
N ILE A 110 -9.72 -8.75 0.21
CA ILE A 110 -10.82 -9.64 -0.21
C ILE A 110 -11.33 -10.46 0.98
N GLY A 111 -10.42 -11.06 1.75
CA GLY A 111 -10.77 -11.80 2.96
C GLY A 111 -11.40 -10.93 4.05
N ALA A 112 -10.99 -9.66 4.12
CA ALA A 112 -11.50 -8.62 5.01
C ALA A 112 -12.92 -8.15 4.67
N SER A 113 -13.32 -8.29 3.40
CA SER A 113 -14.57 -7.73 2.89
C SER A 113 -15.83 -8.30 3.55
N GLY A 114 -16.89 -7.48 3.55
CA GLY A 114 -18.24 -7.88 4.00
C GLY A 114 -19.01 -8.76 2.99
N LEU A 115 -18.37 -9.24 1.92
CA LEU A 115 -19.01 -10.09 0.92
C LEU A 115 -19.37 -11.47 1.52
N PRO A 116 -20.43 -12.15 1.04
CA PRO A 116 -20.69 -13.55 1.36
C PRO A 116 -19.49 -14.46 1.07
N GLU A 117 -19.34 -15.54 1.83
CA GLU A 117 -18.16 -16.42 1.73
C GLU A 117 -17.91 -16.96 0.32
N ALA A 118 -18.97 -17.40 -0.37
CA ALA A 118 -18.88 -17.88 -1.75
C ALA A 118 -18.35 -16.80 -2.71
N GLN A 119 -18.77 -15.54 -2.53
CA GLN A 119 -18.30 -14.42 -3.35
C GLN A 119 -16.85 -14.07 -3.03
N ARG A 120 -16.44 -14.08 -1.75
CA ARG A 120 -15.02 -13.89 -1.36
C ARG A 120 -14.12 -14.95 -1.97
N LYS A 121 -14.53 -16.22 -1.90
CA LYS A 121 -13.78 -17.35 -2.49
C LYS A 121 -13.64 -17.21 -4.00
N LYS A 122 -14.72 -16.84 -4.69
CA LYS A 122 -14.72 -16.58 -6.13
C LYS A 122 -13.76 -15.44 -6.49
N MET A 123 -13.90 -14.28 -5.84
CA MET A 123 -13.07 -13.10 -6.09
C MET A 123 -11.59 -13.35 -5.78
N SER A 124 -11.28 -14.07 -4.70
CA SER A 124 -9.90 -14.46 -4.36
C SER A 124 -9.27 -15.34 -5.43
N LEU A 125 -10.03 -16.27 -6.01
CA LEU A 125 -9.57 -17.13 -7.09
C LEU A 125 -9.34 -16.34 -8.39
N GLU A 126 -10.31 -15.53 -8.78
CA GLU A 126 -10.22 -14.68 -9.98
C GLU A 126 -9.00 -13.75 -9.91
N PHE A 127 -8.77 -13.12 -8.74
CA PHE A 127 -7.59 -12.29 -8.54
C PHE A 127 -6.29 -13.09 -8.70
N ARG A 128 -6.18 -14.28 -8.10
CA ARG A 128 -4.95 -15.10 -8.19
C ARG A 128 -4.65 -15.48 -9.64
N GLN A 129 -5.67 -15.90 -10.39
CA GLN A 129 -5.53 -16.24 -11.80
C GLN A 129 -5.05 -15.03 -12.62
N GLU A 130 -5.61 -13.86 -12.36
CA GLU A 130 -5.24 -12.64 -13.07
C GLU A 130 -3.82 -12.17 -12.70
N SER A 131 -3.44 -12.23 -11.44
CA SER A 131 -2.07 -11.93 -10.99
C SER A 131 -1.05 -12.88 -11.66
N GLU A 132 -1.33 -14.18 -11.69
CA GLU A 132 -0.47 -15.14 -12.38
C GLU A 132 -0.36 -14.86 -13.88
N ARG A 133 -1.48 -14.48 -14.52
CA ARG A 133 -1.52 -14.10 -15.94
C ARG A 133 -0.64 -12.88 -16.19
N LEU A 134 -0.76 -11.85 -15.36
CA LEU A 134 0.03 -10.63 -15.45
C LEU A 134 1.52 -10.90 -15.24
N ARG A 135 1.90 -11.70 -14.23
CA ARG A 135 3.30 -12.09 -14.00
C ARG A 135 3.93 -12.81 -15.19
N LYS A 136 3.20 -13.73 -15.81
CA LYS A 136 3.65 -14.44 -17.03
C LYS A 136 3.79 -13.45 -18.20
N GLY A 137 2.85 -12.51 -18.33
CA GLY A 137 2.88 -11.48 -19.38
C GLY A 137 4.02 -10.47 -19.28
N THR A 138 4.47 -10.14 -18.06
CA THR A 138 5.56 -9.17 -17.83
C THR A 138 6.93 -9.67 -18.30
N THR A 139 7.10 -10.98 -18.51
CA THR A 139 8.38 -11.55 -18.97
C THR A 139 8.77 -11.21 -20.41
N VAL A 140 7.92 -10.52 -21.20
CA VAL A 140 8.15 -10.38 -22.66
C VAL A 140 8.32 -8.93 -23.17
N HIS A 141 8.01 -7.86 -22.43
CA HIS A 141 7.98 -6.51 -23.05
C HIS A 141 8.59 -5.30 -22.31
N ASP A 142 9.12 -5.41 -21.09
CA ASP A 142 9.26 -4.19 -20.27
C ASP A 142 10.65 -3.48 -20.30
N GLU A 143 11.76 -4.16 -20.57
CA GLU A 143 13.06 -3.45 -20.61
C GLU A 143 13.14 -2.41 -21.74
N ALA A 144 12.49 -2.68 -22.88
CA ALA A 144 12.57 -1.83 -24.06
C ALA A 144 11.61 -0.61 -24.00
N GLN A 145 10.47 -0.73 -23.30
CA GLN A 145 9.53 0.38 -23.13
C GLN A 145 9.92 1.31 -21.97
N PHE A 146 10.38 0.76 -20.84
CA PHE A 146 10.84 1.57 -19.71
C PHE A 146 12.07 2.44 -20.05
N ARG A 147 13.02 1.94 -20.85
CA ARG A 147 14.17 2.76 -21.31
C ARG A 147 13.79 3.86 -22.29
N ARG A 148 12.69 3.71 -23.05
CA ARG A 148 12.22 4.71 -24.03
C ARG A 148 11.39 5.83 -23.41
N SER A 149 10.70 5.56 -22.30
CA SER A 149 9.92 6.58 -21.58
C SER A 149 10.78 7.48 -20.69
N ASN A 150 11.95 7.01 -20.25
CA ASN A 150 12.88 7.76 -19.39
C ASN A 150 14.01 8.50 -20.12
N SER A 151 13.99 8.53 -21.46
CA SER A 151 14.99 9.22 -22.29
C SER A 151 14.45 10.52 -22.94
N ARG A 152 13.42 11.14 -22.37
CA ARG A 152 12.83 12.40 -22.85
C ARG A 152 12.75 13.44 -21.74
#